data_AF-A0A1F7V8W5-F1
#
_entry.id   AF-A0A1F7V8W5-F1
#
_cell.length_a   1.000
_cell.length_b   1.000
_cell.length_c   1.000
_cell.angle_alpha   90.00
_cell.angle_beta   90.00
_cell.angle_gamma   90.00
#
_symmetry.space_group_name_H-M   'P 1'
#
loop_
_entity.id
_entity.type
_entity.pdbx_description
1 polymer ?
#
loop_
_entity_poly.entity_id
_entity_poly.type
_entity_poly.pdbx_seq_one_letter_code
_entity_poly.pdbx_strand_id
1 'polypeptide(L)'
;MPVLSPLKYRLSLLRDVLFGDQEIIGEVLVCHQNKLSGKSVQVSWQRDGKYIVGSIFMDGQKFMTQALSAKEFVEMVNDTIYAAYDIPPKYIKKLGSDYYFRPSQEEFEKLNNQAVKKAVFNFSGTMQKIPAVA
;
A
#
# COMPACT_ATOMS: atom_id res chain seq x y z
N MET A 1 43.18 1.83 -12.89
CA MET A 1 41.88 2.03 -12.23
C MET A 1 42.14 2.61 -10.84
N PRO A 2 41.64 3.81 -10.49
CA PRO A 2 41.88 4.36 -9.16
C PRO A 2 41.07 3.60 -8.13
N VAL A 3 41.75 2.99 -7.16
CA VAL A 3 41.12 2.27 -6.04
C VAL A 3 40.60 3.32 -5.06
N LEU A 4 39.28 3.46 -4.95
CA LEU A 4 38.66 4.35 -3.98
C LEU A 4 39.04 3.93 -2.56
N SER A 5 39.40 4.90 -1.72
CA SER A 5 39.74 4.61 -0.33
C SER A 5 38.52 4.05 0.42
N PRO A 6 38.72 3.18 1.43
CA PRO A 6 37.63 2.50 2.14
C PRO A 6 36.57 3.45 2.71
N LEU A 7 36.99 4.66 3.11
CA LEU A 7 36.11 5.72 3.60
C LEU A 7 35.22 6.30 2.50
N LYS A 8 35.75 6.50 1.28
CA LYS A 8 34.98 7.01 0.14
C LYS A 8 33.93 5.99 -0.32
N TYR A 9 34.25 4.70 -0.25
CA TYR A 9 33.31 3.62 -0.57
C TYR A 9 32.17 3.52 0.47
N ARG A 10 32.49 3.67 1.76
CA ARG A 10 31.45 3.71 2.81
C ARG A 10 30.57 4.96 2.70
N LEU A 11 31.15 6.11 2.35
CA LEU A 11 30.42 7.34 2.09
C LEU A 11 29.53 7.25 0.84
N SER A 12 29.96 6.56 -0.23
CA SER A 12 29.12 6.35 -1.41
C SER A 12 27.96 5.40 -1.11
N LEU A 13 28.20 4.31 -0.37
CA LEU A 13 27.11 3.41 0.07
C LEU A 13 26.12 4.12 0.99
N LEU A 14 26.61 4.92 1.94
CA LEU A 14 25.76 5.78 2.76
C LEU A 14 25.00 6.78 1.90
N ARG A 15 25.62 7.32 0.85
CA ARG A 15 24.95 8.24 -0.08
C ARG A 15 23.87 7.54 -0.89
N ASP A 16 24.08 6.33 -1.39
CA ASP A 16 23.07 5.58 -2.14
C ASP A 16 21.91 5.14 -1.24
N VAL A 17 22.19 4.88 0.04
CA VAL A 17 21.17 4.58 1.06
C VAL A 17 20.42 5.84 1.52
N LEU A 18 21.09 6.98 1.65
CA LEU A 18 20.50 8.24 2.15
C LEU A 18 19.89 9.11 1.04
N PHE A 19 20.43 9.04 -0.17
CA PHE A 19 20.05 9.83 -1.35
C PHE A 19 19.65 8.93 -2.52
N GLY A 20 19.21 7.70 -2.25
CA GLY A 20 18.49 6.84 -3.19
C GLY A 20 17.13 7.41 -3.63
N ASP A 21 16.96 8.74 -3.58
CA ASP A 21 15.93 9.49 -4.26
C ASP A 21 16.22 9.43 -5.75
N GLN A 22 15.94 8.26 -6.35
CA GLN A 22 15.72 8.18 -7.79
C GLN A 22 14.73 9.28 -8.16
N GLU A 23 15.12 10.16 -9.08
CA GLU A 23 14.24 11.22 -9.58
C GLU A 23 12.88 10.61 -9.94
N ILE A 24 11.84 11.17 -9.32
CA ILE A 24 10.48 10.74 -9.56
C ILE A 24 10.07 11.37 -10.87
N ILE A 25 9.97 10.54 -11.91
CA ILE A 25 9.51 10.99 -13.21
C ILE A 25 8.01 11.25 -13.11
N GLY A 26 7.61 12.51 -13.26
CA GLY A 26 6.21 12.93 -13.11
C GLY A 26 5.25 12.17 -14.02
N GLU A 27 5.66 11.88 -15.25
CA GLU A 27 4.88 11.10 -16.22
C GLU A 27 4.62 9.66 -15.74
N VAL A 28 5.63 9.02 -15.12
CA VAL A 28 5.52 7.66 -14.57
C VAL A 28 4.59 7.64 -13.36
N LEU A 29 4.62 8.69 -12.54
CA LEU A 29 3.68 8.86 -11.43
C LEU A 29 2.24 8.96 -11.92
N VAL A 30 1.97 9.74 -12.97
CA VAL A 30 0.63 9.82 -13.59
C VAL A 30 0.20 8.48 -14.17
N CYS A 31 1.11 7.72 -14.79
CA CYS A 31 0.81 6.35 -15.25
C CYS A 31 0.38 5.43 -14.09
N HIS A 32 1.08 5.47 -12.95
CA HIS A 32 0.69 4.69 -11.77
C HIS A 32 -0.65 5.16 -11.18
N GLN A 33 -0.92 6.47 -11.14
CA GLN A 33 -2.21 7.01 -10.73
C GLN A 33 -3.36 6.50 -11.63
N ASN A 34 -3.13 6.48 -12.95
CA ASN A 34 -4.12 5.99 -13.91
C ASN A 34 -4.37 4.48 -13.77
N LYS A 35 -3.36 3.68 -13.40
CA LYS A 35 -3.55 2.24 -13.13
C LYS A 35 -4.51 1.98 -11.98
N LEU A 36 -4.46 2.83 -10.95
CA LEU A 36 -5.29 2.72 -9.75
C LEU A 36 -6.67 3.40 -9.91
N SER A 37 -6.74 4.44 -10.74
CA SER A 37 -7.95 5.24 -10.92
C SER A 37 -9.10 4.40 -11.48
N GLY A 38 -10.26 4.44 -10.81
CA GLY A 38 -11.46 3.70 -11.23
C GLY A 38 -11.41 2.20 -10.96
N LYS A 39 -10.36 1.69 -10.29
CA LYS A 39 -10.31 0.31 -9.83
C LYS A 39 -11.15 0.14 -8.58
N SER A 40 -11.96 -0.92 -8.56
CA SER A 40 -12.69 -1.36 -7.38
C SER A 40 -11.89 -2.46 -6.68
N VAL A 41 -11.57 -2.23 -5.42
CA VAL A 41 -10.93 -3.23 -4.57
C VAL A 41 -11.93 -3.65 -3.52
N GLN A 42 -12.25 -4.95 -3.46
CA GLN A 42 -13.09 -5.53 -2.42
C GLN A 42 -12.22 -6.23 -1.38
N VAL A 43 -12.37 -5.85 -0.12
CA VAL A 43 -11.58 -6.43 0.98
C VAL A 43 -12.53 -6.98 2.02
N SER A 44 -12.49 -8.30 2.22
CA SER A 44 -13.18 -9.00 3.29
C SER A 44 -12.18 -9.55 4.29
N TRP A 45 -12.55 -9.70 5.55
CA TRP A 45 -11.66 -10.26 6.56
C TRP A 45 -12.41 -11.12 7.58
N GLN A 46 -11.67 -12.01 8.24
CA GLN A 46 -12.14 -12.82 9.35
C GLN A 46 -11.05 -12.94 10.40
N ARG A 47 -11.43 -13.17 11.66
CA ARG A 47 -10.47 -13.47 12.72
C ARG A 47 -10.32 -14.98 12.87
N ASP A 48 -9.07 -15.44 12.80
CA ASP A 48 -8.69 -16.80 13.14
C ASP A 48 -7.77 -16.77 14.37
N GLY A 49 -8.37 -16.97 15.54
CA GLY A 49 -7.72 -16.77 16.83
C GLY A 49 -7.20 -15.34 17.01
N LYS A 50 -5.88 -15.19 17.07
CA LYS A 50 -5.20 -13.89 17.21
C LYS A 50 -4.94 -13.16 15.89
N TYR A 51 -5.15 -13.83 14.76
CA TYR A 51 -4.83 -13.31 13.44
C TYR A 51 -6.07 -12.77 12.73
N ILE A 52 -5.88 -11.73 11.94
CA ILE A 52 -6.84 -11.20 10.98
C ILE A 52 -6.45 -11.75 9.61
N VAL A 53 -7.31 -12.55 9.01
CA VAL A 53 -7.13 -13.12 7.67
C VAL A 53 -8.01 -12.36 6.69
N GLY A 54 -7.40 -11.68 5.73
CA GLY A 54 -8.08 -10.93 4.68
C GLY A 54 -8.15 -11.68 3.36
N SER A 55 -9.21 -11.45 2.62
CA SER A 55 -9.35 -11.76 1.21
C SER A 55 -9.55 -10.46 0.44
N ILE A 56 -8.62 -10.15 -0.46
CA ILE A 56 -8.65 -8.97 -1.32
C ILE A 56 -9.02 -9.44 -2.72
N PHE A 57 -10.07 -8.87 -3.30
CA PHE A 57 -10.53 -9.17 -4.64
C PHE A 57 -10.40 -7.91 -5.51
N MET A 58 -9.65 -8.03 -6.59
CA MET A 58 -9.40 -6.96 -7.56
C MET A 58 -9.17 -7.56 -8.94
N ASP A 59 -9.74 -6.94 -9.99
CA ASP A 59 -9.57 -7.36 -11.38
C ASP A 59 -9.80 -8.87 -11.64
N GLY A 60 -10.75 -9.48 -10.93
CA GLY A 60 -11.07 -10.92 -11.05
C GLY A 60 -10.10 -11.85 -10.33
N GLN A 61 -9.08 -11.31 -9.66
CA GLN A 61 -8.10 -12.06 -8.88
C GLN A 61 -8.37 -11.94 -7.39
N LYS A 62 -8.11 -13.04 -6.67
CA LYS A 62 -8.25 -13.11 -5.21
C LYS A 62 -6.88 -13.28 -4.57
N PHE A 63 -6.55 -12.37 -3.66
CA PHE A 63 -5.34 -12.38 -2.86
C PHE A 63 -5.70 -12.60 -1.39
N MET A 64 -4.79 -13.22 -0.64
CA MET A 64 -4.96 -13.49 0.78
C MET A 64 -3.88 -12.76 1.55
N THR A 65 -4.27 -12.12 2.65
CA THR A 65 -3.34 -11.47 3.58
C THR A 65 -3.63 -11.93 4.99
N GLN A 66 -2.61 -11.82 5.85
CA GLN A 66 -2.75 -12.13 7.27
C GLN A 66 -1.97 -11.09 8.07
N ALA A 67 -2.56 -10.63 9.17
CA ALA A 67 -1.94 -9.66 10.07
C ALA A 67 -2.33 -9.95 11.52
N LEU A 68 -1.55 -9.42 12.46
CA LEU A 68 -1.81 -9.51 13.89
C LEU A 68 -2.61 -8.31 14.41
N SER A 69 -2.49 -7.16 13.75
CA SER A 69 -3.14 -5.91 14.15
C SER A 69 -3.95 -5.29 13.00
N ALA A 70 -4.94 -4.45 13.36
CA ALA A 70 -5.75 -3.73 12.37
C ALA A 70 -4.90 -2.80 11.49
N LYS A 71 -3.88 -2.17 12.07
CA LYS A 71 -2.96 -1.30 11.33
C LYS A 71 -2.14 -2.09 10.30
N GLU A 72 -1.50 -3.15 10.75
CA GLU A 72 -0.72 -4.05 9.90
C GLU A 72 -1.59 -4.67 8.80
N PHE A 73 -2.85 -5.00 9.12
CA PHE A 73 -3.80 -5.50 8.13
C PHE A 73 -4.01 -4.50 6.98
N VAL A 74 -4.25 -3.23 7.30
CA VAL A 74 -4.44 -2.17 6.31
C VAL A 74 -3.16 -1.95 5.50
N GLU A 75 -1.99 -2.00 6.13
CA GLU A 75 -0.69 -1.91 5.45
C GLU A 75 -0.51 -3.07 4.45
N MET A 76 -0.76 -4.31 4.87
CA MET A 76 -0.68 -5.51 4.01
C MET A 76 -1.67 -5.47 2.84
N VAL A 77 -2.88 -4.93 3.07
CA VAL A 77 -3.87 -4.73 2.01
C VAL A 77 -3.33 -3.75 0.96
N ASN A 78 -2.80 -2.61 1.39
CA ASN A 78 -2.23 -1.61 0.51
C ASN A 78 -1.02 -2.16 -0.26
N ASP A 79 -0.10 -2.84 0.42
CA ASP A 79 1.07 -3.46 -0.22
C ASP A 79 0.66 -4.48 -1.29
N THR A 80 -0.38 -5.27 -1.02
CA THR A 80 -0.92 -6.22 -2.01
C THR A 80 -1.48 -5.51 -3.23
N ILE A 81 -2.21 -4.41 -3.04
CA ILE A 81 -2.75 -3.59 -4.13
C ILE A 81 -1.60 -3.00 -4.97
N TYR A 82 -0.61 -2.36 -4.33
CA TYR A 82 0.52 -1.77 -5.03
C TYR A 82 1.36 -2.80 -5.78
N ALA A 83 1.56 -3.98 -5.19
CA ALA A 83 2.25 -5.09 -5.85
C ALA A 83 1.46 -5.60 -7.07
N ALA A 84 0.15 -5.76 -6.96
CA ALA A 84 -0.68 -6.24 -8.07
C ALA A 84 -0.69 -5.28 -9.29
N TYR A 85 -0.47 -3.99 -9.07
CA TYR A 85 -0.38 -2.99 -10.14
C TYR A 85 1.07 -2.62 -10.54
N ASP A 86 2.06 -3.37 -10.05
CA ASP A 86 3.50 -3.13 -10.27
C ASP A 86 3.91 -1.69 -9.94
N ILE A 87 3.53 -1.21 -8.76
CA ILE A 87 3.85 0.14 -8.28
C ILE A 87 5.10 0.08 -7.40
N PRO A 88 6.22 0.69 -7.83
CA PRO A 88 7.45 0.66 -7.05
C PRO A 88 7.33 1.45 -5.74
N PRO A 89 7.99 1.00 -4.64
CA PRO A 89 7.93 1.67 -3.34
C PRO A 89 8.27 3.16 -3.34
N LYS A 90 9.17 3.60 -4.22
CA LYS A 90 9.54 5.02 -4.38
C LYS A 90 8.39 5.91 -4.81
N TYR A 91 7.42 5.37 -5.57
CA TYR A 91 6.25 6.11 -6.02
C TYR A 91 5.11 6.07 -5.00
N ILE A 92 5.06 5.04 -4.13
CA ILE A 92 4.01 4.89 -3.09
C ILE A 92 3.96 6.12 -2.18
N LYS A 93 5.12 6.61 -1.71
CA LYS A 93 5.19 7.81 -0.86
C LYS A 93 4.61 9.07 -1.52
N LYS A 94 4.53 9.09 -2.85
CA LYS A 94 4.16 10.27 -3.65
C LYS A 94 2.79 10.16 -4.31
N LEU A 95 2.23 8.94 -4.38
CA LEU A 95 0.82 8.72 -4.68
C LEU A 95 -0.07 9.35 -3.59
N GLY A 96 0.41 9.46 -2.36
CA GLY A 96 -0.29 10.17 -1.29
C GLY A 96 -1.50 9.42 -0.74
N SER A 97 -2.26 10.08 0.14
CA SER A 97 -3.40 9.50 0.86
C SER A 97 -4.58 9.14 -0.05
N ASP A 98 -4.62 9.71 -1.25
CA ASP A 98 -5.77 9.63 -2.17
C ASP A 98 -5.85 8.27 -2.87
N TYR A 99 -4.71 7.57 -2.96
CA TYR A 99 -4.57 6.23 -3.54
C TYR A 99 -4.28 5.17 -2.47
N TYR A 100 -4.58 5.49 -1.21
CA TYR A 100 -4.42 4.59 -0.07
C TYR A 100 -5.77 4.00 0.33
N PHE A 101 -5.84 2.68 0.42
CA PHE A 101 -6.99 2.00 0.99
C PHE A 101 -7.11 2.39 2.47
N ARG A 102 -8.17 3.13 2.80
CA ARG A 102 -8.45 3.56 4.17
C ARG A 102 -9.84 3.06 4.59
N PRO A 103 -9.93 2.10 5.52
CA PRO A 103 -11.22 1.70 6.06
C PRO A 103 -11.86 2.89 6.79
N SER A 104 -13.19 2.91 6.85
CA SER A 104 -13.91 3.90 7.65
C SER A 104 -13.57 3.76 9.15
N GLN A 105 -13.80 4.82 9.93
CA GLN A 105 -13.47 4.81 11.35
C GLN A 105 -14.19 3.68 12.10
N GLU A 106 -15.47 3.45 11.79
CA GLU A 106 -16.26 2.36 12.37
C GLU A 106 -15.72 0.97 12.00
N GLU A 107 -15.23 0.79 10.77
CA GLU A 107 -14.64 -0.48 10.33
C GLU A 107 -13.28 -0.72 10.99
N PHE A 108 -12.50 0.35 11.18
CA PHE A 108 -11.22 0.26 11.88
C PHE A 108 -11.41 -0.10 13.36
N GLU A 109 -12.43 0.45 14.01
CA GLU A 109 -12.82 0.09 15.38
C GLU A 109 -13.27 -1.38 15.47
N LYS A 110 -14.03 -1.87 14.49
CA LYS A 110 -14.43 -3.29 14.40
C LYS A 110 -13.24 -4.21 14.14
N LEU A 111 -12.28 -3.80 13.32
CA LEU A 111 -11.01 -4.49 13.11
C LEU A 111 -10.19 -4.56 14.41
N ASN A 112 -10.19 -3.50 15.23
CA ASN A 112 -9.52 -3.50 16.53
C ASN A 112 -10.26 -4.31 17.60
N ASN A 113 -11.58 -4.47 17.48
CA ASN A 113 -12.38 -5.20 18.44
C ASN A 113 -12.20 -6.72 18.29
N GLN A 114 -11.50 -7.34 19.25
CA GLN A 114 -11.22 -8.78 19.26
C GLN A 114 -12.47 -9.66 19.42
N ALA A 115 -13.61 -9.10 19.83
CA ALA A 115 -14.86 -9.84 20.00
C ALA A 115 -15.57 -10.15 18.65
N VAL A 116 -15.21 -9.46 17.56
CA VAL A 116 -15.85 -9.63 16.25
C VAL A 116 -15.18 -10.77 15.47
N LYS A 117 -15.76 -11.97 15.52
CA LYS A 117 -15.16 -13.19 14.95
C LYS A 117 -15.22 -13.27 13.42
N LYS A 118 -16.27 -12.76 12.79
CA LYS A 118 -16.43 -12.70 11.33
C LYS A 118 -17.22 -11.46 10.95
N ALA A 119 -16.68 -10.63 10.08
CA ALA A 119 -17.41 -9.54 9.48
C ALA A 119 -16.99 -9.45 8.01
N VAL A 120 -17.92 -9.82 7.13
CA VAL A 120 -17.75 -9.63 5.69
C VAL A 120 -18.03 -8.16 5.42
N PHE A 121 -16.98 -7.37 5.36
CA PHE A 121 -17.08 -6.04 4.77
C PHE A 121 -16.85 -6.16 3.28
N ASN A 122 -17.71 -5.51 2.51
CA ASN A 122 -17.46 -5.24 1.10
C ASN A 122 -17.01 -3.78 1.06
N PHE A 123 -15.71 -3.56 1.23
CA PHE A 123 -15.18 -2.24 0.93
C PHE A 123 -15.27 -2.07 -0.59
N SER A 124 -15.99 -1.08 -1.08
CA SER A 124 -15.95 -0.70 -2.49
C SER A 124 -15.39 0.71 -2.56
N GLY A 125 -14.08 0.82 -2.43
CA GLY A 125 -13.37 2.07 -2.68
C GLY A 125 -13.10 2.17 -4.17
N THR A 126 -13.56 3.24 -4.80
CA THR A 126 -12.88 3.77 -5.98
C THR A 126 -11.69 4.58 -5.49
N MET A 127 -10.48 4.27 -5.94
CA MET A 127 -9.37 5.22 -5.78
C MET A 127 -9.73 6.47 -6.60
N GLN A 128 -10.10 7.55 -5.91
CA GLN A 128 -10.56 8.78 -6.56
C GLN A 128 -9.40 9.75 -6.67
N LYS A 129 -9.23 10.31 -7.86
CA LYS A 129 -8.45 11.52 -8.09
C LYS A 129 -9.14 12.65 -7.32
N ILE A 130 -8.54 13.19 -6.27
CA ILE A 130 -8.99 14.50 -5.77
C ILE A 130 -8.73 15.48 -6.92
N PRO A 131 -9.74 16.20 -7.44
CA PRO A 131 -9.49 17.23 -8.44
C PRO A 131 -8.56 18.26 -7.79
N ALA A 132 -7.41 18.48 -8.41
CA ALA A 132 -6.54 19.60 -8.08
C ALA A 132 -7.41 20.85 -8.06
N VAL A 133 -7.50 21.49 -6.89
CA VAL A 133 -8.20 22.77 -6.72
C VAL A 133 -7.59 23.75 -7.71
N ALA A 134 -8.44 24.30 -8.58
CA ALA A 134 -8.11 25.29 -9.60
C ALA A 134 -7.60 26.60 -9.01
#